data_AF-A0AAU6QLN0-F1
#
_entry.id   AF-A0AAU6QLN0-F1
#
_cell.length_a   1.000
_cell.length_b   1.000
_cell.length_c   1.000
_cell.angle_alpha   90.00
_cell.angle_beta   90.00
_cell.angle_gamma   90.00
#
_symmetry.space_group_name_H-M   'P 1'
#
loop_
_entity.id
_entity.type
_entity.pdbx_description
1 polymer ?
#
loop_
_entity_poly.entity_id
_entity_poly.type
_entity_poly.pdbx_seq_one_letter_code
_entity_poly.pdbx_strand_id
1 'polypeptide(L)'
;MPTLEQIQNRLKKIQARAEVLIAKRAQSVLNGIRALMEKHGLTMADIGAHAGTAKGGAKRGPKPGVKRSGKAAVAAPSERCPPSCALL
;
A
#
# COMPACT_ATOMS: atom_id res chain seq x y z
N MET A 1 -49.66 9.32 -10.46
CA MET A 1 -48.37 9.65 -9.83
C MET A 1 -47.82 8.40 -9.16
N PRO A 2 -46.51 8.12 -9.21
CA PRO A 2 -45.95 6.99 -8.49
C PRO A 2 -46.21 7.17 -7.00
N THR A 3 -46.84 6.17 -6.38
CA THR A 3 -47.13 6.21 -4.95
C THR A 3 -45.83 5.99 -4.15
N LEU A 4 -45.80 6.49 -2.93
CA LEU A 4 -44.64 6.43 -2.04
C LEU A 4 -44.14 4.97 -1.87
N GLU A 5 -45.07 4.01 -1.86
CA GLU A 5 -44.80 2.58 -1.82
C GLU A 5 -44.03 2.06 -3.04
N GLN A 6 -44.36 2.53 -4.24
CA GLN A 6 -43.65 2.10 -5.46
C GLN A 6 -42.18 2.54 -5.43
N ILE A 7 -41.88 3.71 -4.86
CA ILE A 7 -40.52 4.22 -4.70
C ILE A 7 -39.76 3.39 -3.65
N GLN A 8 -40.39 3.09 -2.51
CA GLN A 8 -39.79 2.25 -1.46
C GLN A 8 -39.47 0.83 -1.97
N ASN A 9 -40.38 0.22 -2.74
CA ASN A 9 -40.16 -1.10 -3.30
C ASN A 9 -39.01 -1.12 -4.32
N ARG A 10 -38.88 -0.06 -5.13
CA ARG A 10 -37.75 0.09 -6.06
C ARG A 10 -36.42 0.29 -5.32
N LEU A 11 -36.40 1.09 -4.25
CA LEU A 11 -35.22 1.28 -3.39
C LEU A 11 -34.74 -0.05 -2.80
N LYS A 12 -35.64 -0.82 -2.17
CA LYS A 12 -35.30 -2.13 -1.60
C LYS A 12 -34.70 -3.07 -2.65
N LYS A 13 -35.28 -3.09 -3.85
CA LYS A 13 -34.78 -3.92 -4.97
C LYS A 13 -33.40 -3.50 -5.46
N ILE A 14 -33.12 -2.19 -5.50
CA ILE A 14 -31.79 -1.67 -5.89
C ILE A 14 -30.76 -2.01 -4.81
N GLN A 15 -31.12 -1.84 -3.53
CA GLN A 15 -30.23 -2.15 -2.40
C GLN A 15 -29.83 -3.62 -2.38
N ALA A 16 -30.79 -4.54 -2.51
CA ALA A 16 -30.50 -5.99 -2.57
C ALA A 16 -29.56 -6.35 -3.74
N ARG A 17 -29.71 -5.70 -4.90
CA ARG A 17 -28.81 -5.92 -6.04
C ARG A 17 -27.41 -5.36 -5.78
N ALA A 18 -27.31 -4.22 -5.11
CA ALA A 18 -26.03 -3.61 -4.77
C ALA A 18 -25.24 -4.51 -3.80
N GLU A 19 -25.89 -5.05 -2.77
CA GLU A 19 -25.26 -5.97 -1.80
C GLU A 19 -24.72 -7.24 -2.49
N VAL A 20 -25.49 -7.83 -3.41
CA VAL A 20 -25.04 -8.99 -4.19
C VAL A 20 -23.83 -8.63 -5.06
N LEU A 21 -23.81 -7.45 -5.68
CA LEU A 21 -22.67 -7.01 -6.49
C LEU A 21 -21.43 -6.72 -5.64
N ILE A 22 -21.60 -6.14 -4.45
CA ILE A 22 -20.51 -5.89 -3.50
C ILE A 22 -19.90 -7.21 -3.06
N ALA A 23 -20.72 -8.19 -2.66
CA ALA A 23 -20.25 -9.51 -2.29
C ALA A 23 -19.47 -10.20 -3.42
N LYS A 24 -19.98 -10.16 -4.65
CA LYS A 24 -19.30 -10.73 -5.83
C LYS A 24 -17.99 -10.03 -6.16
N ARG A 25 -17.96 -8.69 -6.11
CA ARG A 25 -16.74 -7.92 -6.34
C ARG A 25 -15.69 -8.20 -5.27
N ALA A 26 -16.09 -8.22 -4.00
CA ALA A 26 -15.22 -8.59 -2.89
C ALA A 26 -14.63 -10.00 -3.10
N GLN A 27 -15.44 -10.99 -3.49
CA GLN A 27 -14.97 -12.34 -3.81
C GLN A 27 -13.94 -12.36 -4.95
N SER A 28 -14.17 -11.60 -6.04
CA SER A 28 -13.21 -11.54 -7.15
C SER A 28 -11.86 -10.96 -6.71
N VAL A 29 -11.86 -9.92 -5.87
CA VAL A 29 -10.65 -9.31 -5.33
C VAL A 29 -9.92 -10.30 -4.40
N LEU A 30 -10.65 -10.97 -3.51
CA LEU A 30 -10.08 -11.99 -2.62
C LEU A 30 -9.46 -13.15 -3.40
N ASN A 31 -10.10 -13.60 -4.49
CA ASN A 31 -9.53 -14.62 -5.37
C ASN A 31 -8.26 -14.12 -6.06
N GLY A 32 -8.22 -12.86 -6.50
CA GLY A 32 -7.02 -12.24 -7.04
C GLY A 32 -5.87 -12.19 -6.04
N ILE A 33 -6.15 -11.83 -4.79
CA ILE A 33 -5.16 -11.86 -3.69
C ILE A 33 -4.65 -13.28 -3.48
N ARG A 34 -5.53 -14.28 -3.41
CA ARG A 34 -5.12 -15.69 -3.26
C ARG A 34 -4.25 -16.16 -4.42
N ALA A 35 -4.60 -15.83 -5.66
CA ALA A 35 -3.80 -16.18 -6.83
C ALA A 35 -2.41 -15.51 -6.80
N LEU A 36 -2.31 -14.27 -6.29
CA LEU A 36 -1.02 -13.62 -6.07
C LEU A 36 -0.22 -14.31 -4.94
N MET A 37 -0.88 -14.69 -3.85
CA MET A 37 -0.24 -15.46 -2.78
C MET A 37 0.35 -16.77 -3.30
N GLU A 38 -0.41 -17.54 -4.08
CA GLU A 38 0.03 -18.80 -4.68
C GLU A 38 1.22 -18.60 -5.63
N LYS A 39 1.19 -17.57 -6.49
CA LYS A 39 2.31 -17.22 -7.39
C LYS A 39 3.61 -16.91 -6.65
N HIS A 40 3.50 -16.35 -5.46
CA HIS A 40 4.65 -15.97 -4.63
C HIS A 40 4.96 -16.98 -3.53
N GLY A 41 4.25 -18.11 -3.48
CA GLY A 41 4.43 -19.13 -2.45
C GLY A 41 4.12 -18.65 -1.03
N LEU A 42 3.32 -17.58 -0.89
CA LEU A 42 2.95 -17.01 0.40
C LEU A 42 1.80 -17.82 1.01
N THR A 43 1.98 -18.28 2.24
CA THR A 43 0.93 -18.91 3.03
C THR A 43 0.35 -17.92 4.05
N MET A 44 -0.84 -18.24 4.58
CA MET A 44 -1.43 -17.45 5.67
C MET A 44 -0.54 -17.44 6.92
N ALA A 45 0.28 -18.48 7.12
CA ALA A 45 1.25 -18.56 8.21
C ALA A 45 2.38 -17.54 8.02
N ASP A 46 2.89 -17.37 6.80
CA ASP A 46 3.94 -16.38 6.49
C ASP A 46 3.46 -14.95 6.73
N ILE A 47 2.21 -14.66 6.32
CA ILE A 47 1.57 -13.37 6.58
C ILE A 47 1.38 -13.16 8.09
N GLY A 48 0.91 -14.17 8.81
CA GLY A 48 0.72 -14.12 10.27
C GLY A 48 2.02 -13.91 11.04
N ALA A 49 3.10 -14.57 10.62
CA ALA A 49 4.43 -14.44 11.21
C ALA A 49 5.00 -13.02 11.07
N HIS A 50 4.73 -12.34 9.94
CA HIS A 50 5.15 -10.97 9.71
C HIS A 50 4.17 -9.90 10.21
N ALA A 51 2.90 -10.24 10.43
CA ALA A 51 1.90 -9.32 10.97
C ALA A 51 2.14 -8.96 12.47
N GLY A 52 2.96 -9.76 13.18
CA GLY A 52 3.23 -9.61 14.61
C GLY A 52 4.47 -8.80 14.99
N THR A 53 5.35 -8.41 14.06
CA THR A 53 6.65 -7.78 14.42
C THR A 53 6.58 -6.28 14.73
N ALA A 54 5.37 -5.71 14.87
CA ALA A 54 5.19 -4.31 15.29
C ALA A 54 5.45 -4.08 16.79
N LYS A 55 5.86 -5.09 17.55
CA LYS A 55 6.31 -4.97 18.95
C LYS A 55 7.71 -5.55 19.13
N GLY A 56 8.73 -4.71 18.99
CA GLY A 56 10.12 -5.01 19.38
C GLY A 56 11.06 -5.18 18.19
N GLY A 57 11.90 -4.17 17.96
CA GLY A 57 12.79 -4.11 16.81
C GLY A 57 13.87 -5.21 16.78
N ALA A 58 14.19 -5.65 15.56
CA ALA A 58 15.52 -6.12 15.20
C ALA A 58 16.05 -5.19 14.10
N LYS A 59 17.14 -4.51 14.44
CA LYS A 59 17.80 -3.47 13.64
C LYS A 59 18.19 -4.04 12.27
N ARG A 60 17.76 -3.39 11.19
CA ARG A 60 18.45 -3.52 9.89
C ARG A 60 19.93 -3.18 10.13
N GLY A 61 20.80 -4.06 9.65
CA GLY A 61 22.20 -4.25 10.02
C GLY A 61 23.17 -3.06 9.84
N PRO A 62 24.49 -3.30 9.97
CA PRO A 62 25.48 -2.35 10.47
C PRO A 62 25.64 -1.06 9.64
N LYS A 63 25.85 0.07 10.35
CA LYS A 63 26.34 1.33 9.76
C LYS A 63 27.59 1.04 8.93
N PRO A 64 27.69 1.45 7.65
CA PRO A 64 28.94 1.40 6.89
C PRO A 64 29.89 2.49 7.40
N GLY A 65 30.42 2.29 8.60
CA GLY A 65 31.52 3.04 9.19
C GLY A 65 32.77 2.16 9.24
N VAL A 66 33.16 1.61 8.09
CA VAL A 66 34.50 1.03 7.94
C VAL A 66 35.43 2.18 7.56
N LYS A 67 36.37 2.45 8.46
CA LYS A 67 37.43 3.43 8.29
C LYS A 67 38.18 3.13 6.98
N ARG A 68 38.02 3.97 5.95
CA ARG A 68 39.05 4.11 4.91
C ARG A 68 39.99 5.20 5.37
N SER A 69 41.13 4.81 5.95
CA SER A 69 42.31 5.66 5.87
C SER A 69 42.75 5.69 4.40
N GLY A 70 42.93 6.87 3.85
CA GLY A 70 43.29 7.02 2.44
C GLY A 70 43.19 8.46 1.97
N LYS A 71 44.17 9.27 2.39
CA LYS A 71 44.71 10.52 1.79
C LYS A 71 43.74 11.50 1.10
N ALA A 72 43.72 12.72 1.66
CA ALA A 72 43.10 13.92 1.13
C ALA A 72 43.73 14.43 -0.18
N ALA A 73 42.91 15.08 -1.01
CA ALA A 73 43.34 16.12 -1.96
C ALA A 73 42.14 17.03 -2.36
N VAL A 74 42.18 18.27 -1.84
CA VAL A 74 41.79 19.60 -2.39
C VAL A 74 40.43 19.79 -3.13
N ALA A 75 39.45 20.54 -2.58
CA ALA A 75 39.12 21.99 -2.77
C ALA A 75 38.66 22.35 -4.22
N ALA A 76 37.55 23.04 -4.55
CA ALA A 76 36.80 24.15 -3.92
C ALA A 76 35.36 24.31 -4.56
N PRO A 77 34.63 25.46 -4.57
CA PRO A 77 33.43 25.70 -3.73
C PRO A 77 32.14 26.15 -4.47
N SER A 78 31.03 26.27 -3.72
CA SER A 78 29.76 27.00 -4.01
C SER A 78 28.97 26.59 -5.27
N GLU A 79 27.66 26.37 -5.26
CA GLU A 79 26.65 27.31 -4.80
C GLU A 79 25.42 26.61 -4.22
N ARG A 80 24.90 27.25 -3.19
CA ARG A 80 23.59 27.00 -2.61
C ARG A 80 22.64 27.93 -3.36
N CYS A 81 21.86 27.40 -4.30
CA CYS A 81 20.76 28.15 -4.90
C CYS A 81 19.42 27.64 -4.31
N PRO A 82 18.79 28.41 -3.39
CA PRO A 82 17.45 28.18 -2.85
C PRO A 82 16.36 28.64 -3.85
N PRO A 83 15.07 28.36 -3.59
CA PRO A 83 14.05 28.12 -4.59
C PRO A 83 13.59 29.40 -5.25
N SER A 84 14.16 29.68 -6.42
CA SER A 84 13.62 30.66 -7.36
C SER A 84 13.68 30.06 -8.75
N CYS A 85 13.02 30.75 -9.67
CA CYS A 85 13.29 30.66 -11.10
C CYS A 85 12.89 29.28 -11.66
N ALA A 86 11.63 28.88 -11.58
CA ALA A 86 10.46 29.54 -12.17
C ALA A 86 10.53 29.57 -13.70
N LEU A 87 9.60 28.80 -14.29
CA LEU A 87 9.11 28.90 -15.66
C LEU A 87 10.12 28.59 -16.77
N LEU A 88 10.26 27.30 -17.07
CA LEU A 88 10.23 26.78 -18.45
C LEU A 88 9.62 25.38 -18.45
#